data_AF-A0A943AS65-F1
#
_entry.id   AF-A0A943AS65-F1
#
_cell.length_a   1.000
_cell.length_b   1.000
_cell.length_c   1.000
_cell.angle_alpha   90.00
_cell.angle_beta   90.00
_cell.angle_gamma   90.00
#
_symmetry.space_group_name_H-M   'P 1'
#
loop_
_entity.id
_entity.type
_entity.pdbx_description
1 polymer ?
#
loop_
_entity_poly.entity_id
_entity_poly.type
_entity_poly.pdbx_seq_one_letter_code
_entity_poly.pdbx_strand_id
1 'polypeptide(L)' 'MVTTKHKDVTERLLQINPSLAHEARKILDVNKQERHIRGGLATRKKYLHQQV' A
#
# COMPACT_ATOMS: atom_id res chain seq x y z
N MET A 1 2.56 -1.26 -13.55
CA MET A 1 2.99 0.15 -13.51
C MET A 1 3.68 0.38 -12.17
N VAL A 2 5.02 0.47 -12.15
CA VAL A 2 5.77 0.73 -10.90
C VAL A 2 5.72 2.24 -10.67
N THR A 3 5.03 2.67 -9.63
CA THR A 3 4.96 4.08 -9.23
C THR A 3 6.32 4.50 -8.67
N THR A 4 6.72 5.75 -8.90
CA THR A 4 7.98 6.33 -8.41
C THR A 4 8.18 6.11 -6.90
N LYS A 5 7.09 6.20 -6.13
CA LYS A 5 7.10 5.89 -4.68
C LYS A 5 7.45 4.45 -4.35
N HIS A 6 7.02 3.48 -5.16
CA HIS A 6 7.41 2.09 -4.94
C HIS A 6 8.89 1.88 -5.19
N LYS A 7 9.45 2.45 -6.27
CA LYS A 7 10.90 2.41 -6.54
C LYS A 7 11.73 2.97 -5.39
N ASP A 8 11.35 4.12 -4.85
CA ASP A 8 12.11 4.72 -3.75
C ASP A 8 12.06 3.90 -2.46
N VAL A 9 10.90 3.35 -2.08
CA VAL A 9 10.73 2.63 -0.81
C VAL A 9 11.27 1.20 -0.87
N THR A 10 11.17 0.50 -2.01
CA THR A 10 11.62 -0.90 -2.10
C THR A 10 13.04 -1.08 -2.60
N GLU A 11 13.57 -0.15 -3.40
CA GLU A 11 14.90 -0.28 -3.99
C GLU A 11 15.89 0.71 -3.37
N ARG A 12 15.57 2.01 -3.39
CA ARG A 12 16.50 3.06 -2.95
C ARG A 12 16.68 3.08 -1.43
N LEU A 13 15.60 2.90 -0.67
CA LEU A 13 15.66 2.87 0.79
C LEU A 13 16.50 1.71 1.30
N LEU A 14 16.47 0.56 0.62
CA LEU A 14 17.29 -0.60 0.98
C LEU A 14 18.79 -0.30 0.82
N GLN A 15 19.17 0.49 -0.18
CA GLN A 15 20.57 0.88 -0.42
C GLN A 15 21.06 1.93 0.58
N ILE A 16 20.19 2.85 1.02
CA ILE A 16 20.57 3.94 1.93
C ILE A 16 20.48 3.52 3.41
N ASN A 17 19.41 2.83 3.79
CA ASN A 17 19.17 2.39 5.16
C ASN A 17 18.44 1.03 5.19
N PRO A 18 19.20 -0.08 5.20
CA PRO A 18 18.64 -1.43 5.17
C PRO A 18 17.72 -1.75 6.36
N SER A 19 18.03 -1.20 7.55
CA SER A 19 17.25 -1.43 8.76
C SER A 19 15.85 -0.82 8.62
N LEU A 20 15.78 0.45 8.21
CA LEU A 20 14.51 1.15 7.98
C LEU A 20 13.71 0.52 6.82
N ALA A 21 14.38 0.03 5.78
CA ALA A 21 13.72 -0.69 4.68
C ALA A 21 13.03 -1.98 5.16
N HIS A 22 13.63 -2.67 6.13
CA HIS A 22 13.05 -3.89 6.70
C HIS A 22 11.81 -3.60 7.56
N GLU A 23 11.82 -2.49 8.30
CA GLU A 23 10.63 -2.02 9.03
C GLU A 23 9.51 -1.60 8.08
N ALA A 24 9.84 -0.83 7.03
CA ALA A 24 8.88 -0.44 6.00
C ALA A 24 8.27 -1.65 5.29
N ARG A 25 9.04 -2.73 5.08
CA ARG A 25 8.54 -3.98 4.49
C ARG A 25 7.39 -4.58 5.30
N LYS A 26 7.53 -4.66 6.63
CA LYS A 26 6.47 -5.18 7.51
C LYS A 26 5.16 -4.40 7.34
N ILE A 27 5.26 -3.07 7.27
CA ILE A 27 4.10 -2.18 7.06
C ILE A 27 3.48 -2.39 5.68
N LEU A 28 4.30 -2.55 4.64
CA LEU A 28 3.82 -2.81 3.27
C LEU A 28 3.10 -4.15 3.17
N ASP A 29 3.56 -5.18 3.88
CA ASP A 29 2.94 -6.49 3.89
C ASP A 29 1.57 -6.47 4.56
N VAL A 30 1.43 -5.79 5.70
CA VAL A 30 0.13 -5.53 6.34
C VAL A 30 -0.80 -4.78 5.39
N ASN A 31 -0.31 -3.70 4.77
CA ASN A 31 -1.08 -2.92 3.80
C ASN A 31 -1.58 -3.76 2.62
N LYS A 32 -0.78 -4.72 2.16
CA LYS A 32 -1.12 -5.63 1.07
C LYS A 32 -2.16 -6.65 1.51
N GLN A 33 -2.03 -7.19 2.72
CA GLN A 33 -3.02 -8.08 3.32
C GLN A 33 -4.37 -7.37 3.45
N GLU A 34 -4.42 -6.16 4.01
CA GLU A 34 -5.67 -5.41 4.21
C GLU A 34 -6.26 -4.78 2.93
N ARG A 35 -5.55 -4.86 1.80
CA ARG A 35 -5.98 -4.26 0.52
C ARG A 35 -7.38 -4.72 0.11
N HIS A 36 -7.68 -6.01 0.26
CA HIS A 36 -8.96 -6.56 -0.18
C HIS A 36 -10.12 -6.05 0.69
N ILE A 37 -9.90 -5.89 2.00
CA ILE A 37 -10.89 -5.30 2.94
C ILE A 37 -11.18 -3.86 2.53
N ARG A 38 -10.12 -3.06 2.32
CA ARG A 38 -10.27 -1.68 1.85
C ARG A 38 -10.97 -1.59 0.50
N GLY A 39 -10.67 -2.52 -0.42
CA GLY A 39 -11.35 -2.63 -1.71
C GLY A 39 -12.84 -2.90 -1.58
N GLY A 40 -13.24 -3.85 -0.73
CA GLY A 40 -14.65 -4.15 -0.47
C GLY A 40 -15.40 -2.96 0.14
N LEU A 41 -14.78 -2.26 1.10
CA LEU A 41 -15.34 -1.03 1.68
C LEU A 41 -15.48 0.09 0.65
N ALA A 42 -14.50 0.24 -0.25
CA ALA A 42 -14.56 1.25 -1.32
C ALA A 42 -15.70 0.96 -2.30
N THR A 43 -15.88 -0.29 -2.71
CA THR A 43 -17.00 -0.70 -3.57
C THR A 43 -18.34 -0.45 -2.89
N ARG A 44 -18.51 -0.87 -1.63
CA ARG A 44 -19.74 -0.61 -0.86
C ARG A 44 -20.05 0.89 -0.80
N LYS A 45 -19.05 1.72 -0.46
CA LYS A 45 -19.21 3.19 -0.42
C LYS A 45 -19.58 3.78 -1.78
N LYS A 46 -18.97 3.31 -2.87
CA LYS A 46 -19.28 3.77 -4.24
C LYS A 46 -20.78 3.59 -4.53
N TYR A 47 -21.32 2.39 -4.32
CA TYR A 47 -22.73 2.14 -4.60
C TYR A 47 -23.67 2.84 -3.63
N LEU A 48 -23.29 3.00 -2.35
CA LEU A 48 -24.09 3.75 -1.38
C LEU A 48 -24.21 5.24 -1.75
N HIS A 49 -23.12 5.85 -2.22
CA HIS A 49 -23.11 7.27 -2.63
C HIS A 49 -23.64 7.50 -4.05
N GLN A 50 -23.76 6.46 -4.88
CA GLN A 50 -24.37 6.53 -6.21
C GLN A 50 -25.90 6.35 -6.19
N GLN A 51 -26.50 6.00 -5.05
CA GLN A 51 -27.96 5.92 -4.87
C GLN A 51 -28.61 7.24 -4.40
N VAL A 52 -27.98 8.37 -4.67
CA VAL A 52 -28.55 9.72 -4.47
C VAL A 52 -28.69 10.42 -5.81
#